data_AF-A0A8T4ZLF6-F1
#
_entry.id   AF-A0A8T4ZLF6-F1
#
_cell.length_a   1.000
_cell.length_b   1.000
_cell.length_c   1.000
_cell.angle_alpha   90.00
_cell.angle_beta   90.00
_cell.angle_gamma   90.00
#
_symmetry.space_group_name_H-M   'P 1'
#
loop_
_entity.id
_entity.type
_entity.pdbx_description
1 polymer ?
#
loop_
_entity_poly.entity_id
_entity_poly.type
_entity_poly.pdbx_seq_one_letter_code
_entity_poly.pdbx_strand_id
1 'polypeptide(L)'
;PENRFQKMGSEARQLLAASLVECMCSTLISLLNWARVDLKMFQAEAKVISGKDEEGRLCIDSINVNVNIGIPEDEETLRKLKRAEILFERGCLMSRSLKRGIKVNYSVNRHFER
;
A
#
# COMPACT_ATOMS: atom_id res chain seq x y z
N PRO A 1 -9.79 -30.02 14.34
CA PRO A 1 -10.60 -29.75 13.12
C PRO A 1 -10.88 -28.25 12.89
N GLU A 2 -11.12 -27.48 13.95
CA GLU A 2 -11.39 -26.03 13.91
C GLU A 2 -10.24 -25.17 13.34
N ASN A 3 -9.01 -25.70 13.29
CA ASN A 3 -7.81 -24.93 12.96
C ASN A 3 -7.54 -24.78 11.46
N ARG A 4 -8.24 -25.50 10.58
CA ARG A 4 -7.95 -25.49 9.13
C ARG A 4 -8.69 -24.36 8.39
N PHE A 5 -9.96 -24.11 8.73
CA PHE A 5 -10.75 -23.03 8.14
C PHE A 5 -10.30 -21.64 8.60
N GLN A 6 -9.87 -21.51 9.86
CA GLN A 6 -9.31 -20.26 10.38
C GLN A 6 -7.98 -19.90 9.69
N LYS A 7 -7.19 -20.91 9.31
CA LYS A 7 -5.94 -20.78 8.54
C LYS A 7 -6.20 -20.48 7.05
N MET A 8 -7.17 -21.13 6.41
CA MET A 8 -7.52 -20.83 5.01
C MET A 8 -8.08 -19.39 4.85
N GLY A 9 -8.75 -18.86 5.87
CA GLY A 9 -9.17 -17.46 5.91
C GLY A 9 -8.02 -16.45 6.14
N SER A 10 -6.90 -16.85 6.74
CA SER A 10 -5.73 -15.96 6.87
C SER A 10 -4.97 -15.84 5.55
N GLU A 11 -4.77 -16.95 4.84
CA GLU A 11 -4.06 -16.97 3.55
C GLU A 11 -4.78 -16.12 2.49
N ALA A 12 -6.11 -16.24 2.37
CA ALA A 12 -6.88 -15.45 1.40
C ALA A 12 -6.79 -13.94 1.67
N ARG A 13 -6.80 -13.53 2.96
CA ARG A 13 -6.63 -12.12 3.35
C ARG A 13 -5.23 -11.62 3.02
N GLN A 14 -4.21 -12.44 3.25
CA GLN A 14 -2.82 -12.10 2.90
C GLN A 14 -2.63 -11.98 1.39
N LEU A 15 -3.24 -12.87 0.59
CA LEU A 15 -3.20 -12.79 -0.87
C LEU A 15 -3.91 -11.55 -1.40
N LEU A 16 -5.07 -11.17 -0.82
CA LEU A 16 -5.74 -9.91 -1.15
C LEU A 16 -4.82 -8.71 -0.85
N ALA A 17 -4.21 -8.68 0.33
CA ALA A 17 -3.29 -7.62 0.72
C ALA A 17 -2.06 -7.57 -0.18
N ALA A 18 -1.47 -8.71 -0.51
CA ALA A 18 -0.32 -8.80 -1.41
C ALA A 18 -0.68 -8.28 -2.82
N SER A 19 -1.85 -8.65 -3.34
CA SER A 19 -2.33 -8.16 -4.64
C SER A 19 -2.57 -6.64 -4.64
N LEU A 20 -3.12 -6.10 -3.54
CA LEU A 20 -3.29 -4.66 -3.37
C LEU A 20 -1.94 -3.93 -3.30
N VAL A 21 -1.01 -4.44 -2.46
CA VAL A 21 0.32 -3.85 -2.28
C VAL A 21 1.10 -3.87 -3.57
N GLU A 22 1.13 -4.99 -4.29
CA GLU A 22 1.80 -5.09 -5.59
C GLU A 22 1.27 -4.00 -6.53
N CYS A 23 -0.04 -3.90 -6.71
CA CYS A 23 -0.62 -2.91 -7.62
C CYS A 23 -0.32 -1.46 -7.18
N MET A 24 -0.34 -1.19 -5.87
CA MET A 24 0.05 0.11 -5.31
C MET A 24 1.52 0.43 -5.57
N CYS A 25 2.41 -0.53 -5.30
CA CYS A 25 3.85 -0.38 -5.48
C CYS A 25 4.19 -0.17 -6.96
N SER A 26 3.65 -0.99 -7.86
CA SER A 26 3.85 -0.86 -9.30
C SER A 26 3.38 0.50 -9.84
N THR A 27 2.24 1.00 -9.34
CA THR A 27 1.75 2.34 -9.69
C THR A 27 2.68 3.45 -9.16
N LEU A 28 3.08 3.37 -7.88
CA LEU A 28 3.96 4.37 -7.27
C LEU A 28 5.34 4.40 -7.92
N ILE A 29 5.97 3.24 -8.13
CA ILE A 29 7.26 3.11 -8.82
C ILE A 29 7.17 3.71 -10.23
N SER A 30 6.09 3.45 -10.97
CA SER A 30 5.88 4.04 -12.29
C SER A 30 5.82 5.57 -12.26
N LEU A 31 5.15 6.15 -11.25
CA LEU A 31 5.08 7.60 -11.07
C LEU A 31 6.41 8.21 -10.63
N LEU A 32 7.15 7.54 -9.73
CA LEU A 32 8.48 7.95 -9.31
C LEU A 32 9.47 7.95 -10.49
N ASN A 33 9.42 6.92 -11.33
CA ASN A 33 10.22 6.82 -12.56
C ASN A 33 9.85 7.92 -13.56
N TRP A 34 8.55 8.16 -13.79
CA TRP A 34 8.08 9.26 -14.64
C TRP A 34 8.57 10.63 -14.14
N ALA A 35 8.56 10.85 -12.81
CA ALA A 35 9.08 12.05 -12.17
C ALA A 35 10.61 12.10 -12.09
N ARG A 36 11.31 11.04 -12.52
CA ARG A 36 12.77 10.88 -12.47
C ARG A 36 13.36 11.02 -11.07
N VAL A 37 12.68 10.43 -10.07
CA VAL A 37 13.18 10.34 -8.70
C VAL A 37 14.30 9.29 -8.64
N ASP A 38 15.42 9.63 -8.01
CA ASP A 38 16.52 8.68 -7.76
C ASP A 38 16.18 7.80 -6.55
N LEU A 39 15.58 6.64 -6.82
CA LEU A 39 15.10 5.70 -5.81
C LEU A 39 16.20 4.66 -5.50
N LYS A 40 16.68 4.65 -4.25
CA LYS A 40 17.75 3.76 -3.77
C LYS A 40 17.22 2.50 -3.11
N MET A 41 16.11 2.64 -2.41
CA MET A 41 15.44 1.54 -1.70
C MET A 41 13.94 1.68 -1.87
N PHE A 42 13.25 0.55 -1.97
CA PHE A 42 11.80 0.49 -1.94
C PHE A 42 11.36 -0.78 -1.20
N GLN A 43 10.62 -0.60 -0.12
CA GLN A 43 10.03 -1.69 0.65
C GLN A 43 8.59 -1.34 0.99
N ALA A 44 7.69 -2.31 0.96
CA ALA A 44 6.32 -2.12 1.40
C ALA A 44 5.87 -3.28 2.30
N GLU A 45 5.09 -2.93 3.30
CA GLU A 45 4.43 -3.89 4.20
C GLU A 45 2.92 -3.58 4.21
N ALA A 46 2.10 -4.63 4.27
CA ALA A 46 0.67 -4.48 4.53
C ALA A 46 0.20 -5.29 5.73
N LYS A 47 -0.70 -4.67 6.48
CA LYS A 47 -1.41 -5.30 7.58
C LYS A 47 -2.91 -5.31 7.29
N VAL A 48 -3.50 -6.51 7.34
CA VAL A 48 -4.94 -6.71 7.22
C VAL A 48 -5.59 -6.70 8.60
N ILE A 49 -6.67 -5.94 8.74
CA ILE A 49 -7.46 -5.86 9.95
C ILE A 49 -8.85 -6.42 9.63
N SER A 50 -9.25 -7.44 10.41
CA SER A 50 -10.60 -8.01 10.31
C SER A 50 -11.51 -7.33 11.33
N GLY A 51 -12.76 -7.12 10.95
CA GLY A 51 -13.79 -6.53 11.79
C GLY A 51 -15.13 -7.24 11.60
N LYS A 52 -16.20 -6.52 11.91
CA LYS A 52 -17.57 -6.94 11.60
C LYS A 52 -18.26 -5.84 10.79
N ASP A 53 -19.08 -6.24 9.84
CA ASP A 53 -19.94 -5.30 9.10
C ASP A 53 -21.15 -4.87 9.94
N GLU A 54 -22.03 -4.05 9.35
CA GLU A 54 -23.24 -3.53 9.97
C GLU A 54 -24.22 -4.63 10.41
N GLU A 55 -24.15 -5.81 9.80
CA GLU A 55 -24.96 -6.98 10.14
C GLU A 55 -24.25 -7.92 11.14
N GLY A 56 -23.06 -7.55 11.63
CA GLY A 56 -22.27 -8.32 12.58
C GLY A 56 -21.48 -9.48 11.98
N ARG A 57 -21.39 -9.58 10.64
CA ARG A 57 -20.66 -10.63 9.92
C ARG A 57 -19.18 -10.29 9.84
N LEU A 58 -18.31 -11.29 9.92
CA LEU A 58 -16.86 -11.08 9.78
C LEU A 58 -16.51 -10.55 8.38
N CYS A 59 -15.77 -9.45 8.34
CA CYS A 59 -15.31 -8.82 7.11
C CYS A 59 -13.86 -8.32 7.25
N ILE A 60 -13.27 -7.90 6.13
CA ILE A 60 -12.03 -7.12 6.17
C ILE A 60 -12.43 -5.67 6.38
N ASP A 61 -12.05 -5.11 7.51
CA ASP A 61 -12.34 -3.72 7.84
C ASP A 61 -11.37 -2.79 7.09
N SER A 62 -10.08 -3.09 7.22
CA SER A 62 -9.03 -2.24 6.65
C SER A 62 -7.78 -3.00 6.22
N ILE A 63 -7.08 -2.41 5.25
CA ILE A 63 -5.72 -2.81 4.85
C ILE A 63 -4.84 -1.56 4.98
N ASN A 64 -3.84 -1.64 5.84
CA ASN A 64 -2.89 -0.56 6.08
C ASN A 64 -1.57 -0.88 5.39
N VAL A 65 -1.15 -0.04 4.46
CA VAL A 65 0.08 -0.19 3.69
C VAL A 65 1.11 0.84 4.16
N ASN A 66 2.30 0.38 4.51
CA ASN A 66 3.44 1.26 4.83
C ASN A 66 4.50 1.05 3.76
N VAL A 67 4.85 2.11 3.05
CA VAL A 67 5.90 2.10 2.03
C VAL A 67 7.10 2.85 2.59
N ASN A 68 8.28 2.23 2.59
CA ASN A 68 9.54 2.84 2.98
C ASN A 68 10.38 3.04 1.72
N ILE A 69 10.76 4.28 1.43
CA ILE A 69 11.61 4.62 0.28
C ILE A 69 12.95 5.21 0.73
N GLY A 70 14.01 4.83 0.04
CA GLY A 70 15.34 5.43 0.17
C GLY A 70 15.58 6.40 -0.98
N ILE A 71 15.88 7.66 -0.66
CA ILE A 71 16.15 8.72 -1.64
C ILE A 71 17.28 9.65 -1.17
N PRO A 72 18.01 10.31 -2.08
CA PRO A 72 18.93 11.38 -1.73
C PRO A 72 18.25 12.55 -0.99
N GLU A 73 18.96 13.16 -0.05
CA GLU A 73 18.50 14.35 0.71
C GLU A 73 18.84 15.65 -0.05
N ASP A 74 18.32 15.80 -1.26
CA ASP A 74 18.44 17.03 -2.05
C ASP A 74 17.07 17.63 -2.41
N GLU A 75 17.03 18.96 -2.56
CA GLU A 75 15.77 19.68 -2.77
C GLU A 75 15.09 19.31 -4.10
N GLU A 76 15.86 18.98 -5.13
CA GLU A 76 15.31 18.61 -6.44
C GLU A 76 14.59 17.26 -6.35
N THR A 77 15.20 16.27 -5.70
CA THR A 77 14.61 14.94 -5.44
C THR A 77 13.33 15.07 -4.61
N LEU A 78 13.32 15.90 -3.56
CA LEU A 78 12.12 16.16 -2.76
C LEU A 78 10.98 16.79 -3.58
N ARG A 79 11.29 17.74 -4.47
CA ARG A 79 10.31 18.34 -5.39
C ARG A 79 9.75 17.33 -6.38
N LYS A 80 10.58 16.44 -6.94
CA LYS A 80 10.15 15.36 -7.84
C LYS A 80 9.27 14.34 -7.13
N LEU A 81 9.65 13.93 -5.92
CA LEU A 81 8.87 13.02 -5.09
C LEU A 81 7.47 13.59 -4.84
N LYS A 82 7.37 14.85 -4.40
CA LYS A 82 6.08 15.49 -4.12
C LYS A 82 5.14 15.48 -5.33
N ARG A 83 5.69 15.64 -6.55
CA ARG A 83 4.88 15.53 -7.79
C ARG A 83 4.33 14.13 -7.99
N ALA A 84 5.12 13.10 -7.73
CA ALA A 84 4.69 11.71 -7.82
C ALA A 84 3.62 11.39 -6.75
N GLU A 85 3.81 11.87 -5.51
CA GLU A 85 2.85 11.69 -4.41
C GLU A 85 1.49 12.31 -4.72
N ILE A 86 1.45 13.55 -5.24
CA ILE A 86 0.20 14.22 -5.65
C ILE A 86 -0.55 13.39 -6.70
N LEU A 87 0.16 12.81 -7.67
CA LEU A 87 -0.46 11.94 -8.67
C LEU A 87 -0.95 10.62 -8.07
N PHE A 88 -0.24 10.11 -7.08
CA PHE A 88 -0.55 8.86 -6.40
C PHE A 88 -1.74 8.96 -5.43
N GLU A 89 -2.14 10.16 -4.99
CA GLU A 89 -3.36 10.38 -4.18
C GLU A 89 -4.63 9.80 -4.83
N ARG A 90 -4.62 9.66 -6.16
CA ARG A 90 -5.70 8.99 -6.92
C ARG A 90 -5.81 7.50 -6.61
N GLY A 91 -4.76 6.89 -6.07
CA GLY A 91 -4.65 5.46 -5.83
C GLY A 91 -4.36 4.64 -7.08
N CYS A 92 -4.11 3.35 -6.88
CA CYS A 92 -3.97 2.37 -7.97
C CYS A 92 -5.35 1.82 -8.40
N LEU A 93 -5.36 0.92 -9.37
CA LEU A 93 -6.59 0.22 -9.77
C LEU A 93 -7.23 -0.51 -8.58
N MET A 94 -6.45 -1.30 -7.85
CA MET A 94 -6.94 -2.10 -6.74
C MET A 94 -7.47 -1.24 -5.59
N SER A 95 -6.74 -0.21 -5.14
CA SER A 95 -7.18 0.62 -4.01
C SER A 95 -8.49 1.34 -4.30
N ARG A 96 -8.68 1.82 -5.54
CA ARG A 96 -9.95 2.44 -5.98
C ARG A 96 -11.09 1.44 -6.02
N SER A 97 -10.86 0.22 -6.53
CA SER A 97 -11.88 -0.83 -6.57
C SER A 97 -12.32 -1.28 -5.18
N LEU A 98 -11.39 -1.36 -4.23
CA LEU A 98 -11.67 -1.84 -2.87
C LEU A 98 -12.33 -0.77 -1.98
N LYS A 99 -12.14 0.53 -2.27
CA LYS A 99 -12.60 1.66 -1.43
C LYS A 99 -14.09 1.64 -1.05
N ARG A 100 -14.94 0.95 -1.83
CA ARG A 100 -16.38 0.83 -1.55
C ARG A 100 -16.71 -0.11 -0.38
N GLY A 101 -15.82 -1.03 -0.03
CA GLY A 101 -16.10 -2.06 0.99
C GLY A 101 -14.94 -2.37 1.94
N ILE A 102 -13.72 -1.95 1.62
CA ILE A 102 -12.53 -2.12 2.47
C ILE A 102 -11.79 -0.79 2.55
N LYS A 103 -11.51 -0.32 3.77
CA LYS A 103 -10.72 0.89 3.97
C LYS A 103 -9.25 0.61 3.65
N VAL A 104 -8.73 1.27 2.62
CA VAL A 104 -7.31 1.20 2.26
C VAL A 104 -6.61 2.45 2.77
N ASN A 105 -5.68 2.28 3.70
CA ASN A 105 -4.81 3.36 4.20
C ASN A 105 -3.40 3.12 3.67
N TYR A 106 -2.71 4.19 3.30
CA TYR A 106 -1.29 4.09 2.94
C TYR A 106 -0.47 5.24 3.53
N SER A 107 0.79 4.96 3.80
CA SER A 107 1.79 5.94 4.20
C SER A 107 3.09 5.72 3.42
N VAL A 108 3.82 6.80 3.16
CA VAL A 108 5.14 6.76 2.55
C VAL A 108 6.15 7.36 3.54
N ASN A 109 7.02 6.51 4.07
CA ASN A 109 8.12 6.89 4.94
C ASN A 109 9.38 7.05 4.12
N ARG A 110 10.17 8.07 4.43
CA ARG A 110 11.39 8.42 3.71
C ARG A 110 12.58 8.13 4.60
N HIS A 111 13.54 7.42 4.05
CA HIS A 111 14.87 7.26 4.61
C HIS A 111 15.86 7.98 3.71
N PHE A 112 16.63 8.88 4.29
CA PHE A 112 17.68 9.59 3.56
C PHE A 112 18.96 8.78 3.67
N GLU A 113 19.53 8.42 2.53
CA GLU A 113 20.93 8.00 2.51
C GLU A 113 21.80 9.24 2.65
N ARG A 114 22.68 9.22 3.66
CA ARG A 114 23.68 10.26 3.92
C ARG A 114 24.88 10.10 2.99
#